data_AF-A0AAV3XQA1-F1
#
_entry.id   AF-A0AAV3XQA1-F1
#
_cell.length_a   1.000
_cell.length_b   1.000
_cell.length_c   1.000
_cell.angle_alpha   90.00
_cell.angle_beta   90.00
_cell.angle_gamma   90.00
#
_symmetry.space_group_name_H-M   'P 1'
#
loop_
_entity.id
_entity.type
_entity.pdbx_description
1 polymer ?
#
loop_
_entity_poly.entity_id
_entity_poly.type
_entity_poly.pdbx_seq_one_letter_code
_entity_poly.pdbx_strand_id
1 'polypeptide(L)'
;MDFQVSNIIRFDETGFVLDEQVTTLVPPLVVDSVVKPMLSKHSLLPENILEWSLHQGGTKVLSEFTKPEILGLSDAQIARSKEFFKNFGNMSSPSCFLVFDSFFKEECQDQLGKLGMVVSFGAGLYQFSLLYCWT
;
A
#
# COMPACT_ATOMS: atom_id res chain seq x y z
N MET A 1 -16.01 6.13 -15.74
CA MET A 1 -15.58 6.28 -14.33
C MET A 1 -15.31 7.75 -14.17
N ASP A 2 -16.21 8.47 -13.49
CA ASP A 2 -16.05 9.90 -13.30
C ASP A 2 -14.92 10.15 -12.31
N PHE A 3 -13.93 10.95 -12.71
CA PHE A 3 -12.82 11.33 -11.85
C PHE A 3 -13.37 12.18 -10.70
N GLN A 4 -13.50 11.58 -9.51
CA GLN A 4 -13.81 12.33 -8.30
C GLN A 4 -12.50 12.88 -7.73
N VAL A 5 -12.33 14.20 -7.84
CA VAL A 5 -11.27 14.92 -7.15
C VAL A 5 -11.49 14.75 -5.65
N SER A 6 -10.61 14.00 -4.99
CA SER A 6 -10.59 13.90 -3.54
C SER A 6 -9.73 15.00 -2.96
N ASN A 7 -10.27 15.72 -1.97
CA ASN A 7 -9.55 16.75 -1.23
C ASN A 7 -8.90 16.22 0.07
N ILE A 8 -8.91 14.90 0.28
CA ILE A 8 -8.40 14.22 1.48
C ILE A 8 -6.89 14.38 1.62
N ILE A 9 -6.16 14.36 0.50
CA ILE A 9 -4.73 14.66 0.41
C ILE A 9 -4.61 15.70 -0.70
N ARG A 10 -4.16 16.92 -0.40
CA ARG A 10 -4.11 18.00 -1.40
C ARG A 10 -2.95 18.96 -1.16
N PHE A 11 -2.68 19.78 -2.16
CA PHE A 11 -1.85 20.97 -2.04
C PHE A 11 -2.74 22.20 -2.18
N ASP A 12 -2.57 23.18 -1.31
CA ASP A 12 -3.15 24.52 -1.45
C ASP A 12 -2.05 25.60 -1.35
N GLU A 13 -2.46 26.87 -1.31
CA GLU A 13 -1.54 28.01 -1.25
C GLU A 13 -0.59 27.98 -0.04
N THR A 14 -0.94 27.25 1.02
CA THR A 14 -0.17 27.15 2.27
C THR A 14 0.73 25.92 2.32
N GLY A 15 0.47 24.92 1.47
CA GLY A 15 1.30 23.73 1.35
C GLY A 15 0.50 22.43 1.28
N PHE A 16 1.10 21.35 1.78
CA PHE A 16 0.52 20.02 1.79
C PHE A 16 -0.47 19.86 2.93
N VAL A 17 -1.72 19.51 2.61
CA VAL A 17 -2.81 19.38 3.57
C VAL A 17 -3.35 17.96 3.57
N LEU A 18 -3.46 17.42 4.79
CA LEU A 18 -4.10 16.14 5.09
C LEU A 18 -5.40 16.40 5.82
N ASP A 19 -6.49 15.81 5.33
CA ASP A 19 -7.73 15.73 6.09
C ASP A 19 -7.54 14.82 7.32
N GLU A 20 -8.21 15.12 8.43
CA GLU A 20 -8.13 14.32 9.66
C GLU A 20 -8.54 12.85 9.43
N GLN A 21 -9.42 12.63 8.44
CA GLN A 21 -9.92 11.32 8.05
C GLN A 21 -9.04 10.59 7.03
N VAL A 22 -7.86 11.14 6.66
CA VAL A 22 -6.94 10.50 5.71
C VAL A 22 -6.63 9.06 6.11
N THR A 23 -6.49 8.81 7.41
CA THR A 23 -6.17 7.49 7.93
C THR A 23 -7.29 6.49 7.65
N THR A 24 -8.54 6.86 7.87
CA THR A 24 -9.67 5.94 7.80
C THR A 24 -10.27 5.84 6.39
N LEU A 25 -10.17 6.89 5.57
CA LEU A 25 -10.78 6.92 4.25
C LEU A 25 -9.87 6.42 3.13
N VAL A 26 -8.55 6.70 3.21
CA VAL A 26 -7.66 6.37 2.08
C VAL A 26 -7.44 4.87 1.91
N PRO A 27 -7.15 4.07 2.96
CA PRO A 27 -6.95 2.64 2.82
C PRO A 27 -8.12 1.88 2.15
N PRO A 28 -9.40 2.04 2.57
CA PRO A 28 -10.49 1.35 1.88
C PRO A 28 -10.65 1.82 0.43
N LEU A 29 -10.50 3.12 0.15
CA LEU A 29 -10.60 3.65 -1.21
C LEU A 29 -9.54 3.04 -2.15
N VAL A 30 -8.28 2.99 -1.69
CA VAL A 30 -7.17 2.38 -2.45
C VAL A 30 -7.41 0.89 -2.68
N VAL A 31 -7.93 0.21 -1.66
CA VAL A 31 -8.17 -1.22 -1.76
C VAL A 31 -9.28 -1.52 -2.75
N ASP A 32 -10.38 -0.80 -2.70
CA ASP A 32 -11.54 -1.02 -3.56
C ASP A 32 -11.27 -0.58 -5.01
N SER A 33 -10.47 0.48 -5.21
CA SER A 33 -10.24 1.06 -6.54
C SER A 33 -9.15 0.36 -7.35
N VAL A 34 -8.06 -0.09 -6.70
CA VAL A 34 -6.88 -0.61 -7.41
C VAL A 34 -6.38 -1.97 -6.90
N VAL A 35 -6.57 -2.34 -5.63
CA VAL A 35 -6.09 -3.64 -5.11
C VAL A 35 -7.04 -4.78 -5.46
N LYS A 36 -8.30 -4.72 -5.02
CA LYS A 36 -9.31 -5.76 -5.29
C LYS A 36 -9.51 -5.98 -6.80
N PRO A 37 -9.57 -4.95 -7.66
CA PRO A 37 -9.66 -5.16 -9.10
C PRO A 37 -8.43 -5.86 -9.69
N MET A 38 -7.22 -5.54 -9.22
CA MET A 38 -5.99 -6.21 -9.64
C MET A 38 -6.01 -7.69 -9.24
N LEU A 39 -6.36 -8.01 -7.98
CA LEU A 39 -6.47 -9.39 -7.52
C LEU A 39 -7.54 -10.18 -8.29
N SER A 40 -8.72 -9.60 -8.46
CA SER A 40 -9.84 -10.21 -9.16
C SER A 40 -9.51 -10.53 -10.63
N LYS A 41 -8.84 -9.60 -11.34
CA LYS A 41 -8.38 -9.82 -12.72
C LYS A 41 -7.49 -11.06 -12.85
N HIS A 42 -6.75 -11.41 -11.79
CA HIS A 42 -5.85 -12.55 -11.75
C HIS A 42 -6.42 -13.76 -10.98
N SER A 43 -7.70 -13.72 -10.58
CA SER A 43 -8.34 -14.76 -9.76
C SER A 43 -7.60 -15.08 -8.46
N LEU A 44 -7.04 -14.04 -7.83
CA LEU A 44 -6.32 -14.12 -6.58
C LEU A 44 -7.13 -13.55 -5.42
N LEU A 45 -6.79 -14.00 -4.22
CA LEU A 45 -7.23 -13.47 -2.94
C LEU A 45 -6.04 -12.80 -2.22
N PRO A 46 -6.29 -11.89 -1.25
CA PRO A 46 -5.23 -11.27 -0.48
C PRO A 46 -4.28 -12.28 0.19
N GLU A 47 -4.80 -13.44 0.63
CA GLU A 47 -3.99 -14.52 1.21
C GLU A 47 -2.97 -15.16 0.25
N ASN A 48 -3.15 -15.00 -1.07
CA ASN A 48 -2.17 -15.48 -2.04
C ASN A 48 -0.96 -14.55 -2.17
N ILE A 49 -1.05 -13.32 -1.66
CA ILE A 49 0.03 -12.33 -1.73
C ILE A 49 0.88 -12.43 -0.47
N LEU A 50 2.12 -12.88 -0.66
CA LEU A 50 3.07 -13.11 0.43
C LEU A 50 3.90 -11.86 0.76
N GLU A 51 4.09 -10.98 -0.22
CA GLU A 51 4.93 -9.78 -0.07
C GLU A 51 4.11 -8.52 -0.26
N TRP A 52 3.90 -7.76 0.82
CA TRP A 52 3.13 -6.50 0.79
C TRP A 52 4.03 -5.30 0.97
N SER A 53 4.16 -4.52 -0.09
CA SER A 53 4.88 -3.25 -0.11
C SER A 53 3.89 -2.08 -0.08
N LEU A 54 3.52 -1.65 1.12
CA LEU A 54 2.49 -0.63 1.34
C LEU A 54 3.11 0.75 1.52
N HIS A 55 2.60 1.78 0.83
CA HIS A 55 3.01 3.16 1.07
C HIS A 55 2.80 3.56 2.54
N GLN A 56 3.86 4.08 3.16
CA GLN A 56 3.86 4.40 4.58
C GLN A 56 3.44 5.85 4.84
N GLY A 57 2.14 6.13 4.71
CA GLY A 57 1.56 7.43 5.11
C GLY A 57 1.62 7.69 6.63
N GLY A 58 1.78 6.63 7.42
CA GLY A 58 1.86 6.64 8.88
C GLY A 58 1.57 5.24 9.44
N THR A 59 1.98 4.94 10.68
CA THR A 59 1.70 3.64 11.29
C THR A 59 0.21 3.34 11.45
N LYS A 60 -0.61 4.37 11.71
CA LYS A 60 -2.07 4.22 11.76
C LYS A 60 -2.65 3.82 10.41
N VAL A 61 -2.17 4.43 9.33
CA VAL A 61 -2.59 4.09 7.95
C VAL A 61 -2.24 2.63 7.63
N LEU A 62 -1.06 2.16 8.02
CA LEU A 62 -0.66 0.77 7.85
C LEU A 62 -1.55 -0.20 8.62
N SER A 63 -1.96 0.15 9.85
CA SER A 63 -2.84 -0.68 10.67
C SER A 63 -4.25 -0.81 10.11
N GLU A 64 -4.71 0.10 9.25
CA GLU A 64 -6.03 -0.04 8.62
C GLU A 64 -6.09 -1.24 7.68
N PHE A 65 -4.97 -1.61 7.03
CA PHE A 65 -4.93 -2.77 6.15
C PHE A 65 -5.09 -4.11 6.90
N THR A 66 -4.97 -4.14 8.23
CA THR A 66 -5.23 -5.35 9.02
C THR A 66 -6.71 -5.61 9.28
N LYS A 67 -7.57 -4.61 9.04
CA LYS A 67 -9.01 -4.75 9.26
C LYS A 67 -9.62 -5.72 8.24
N PRO A 68 -10.42 -6.72 8.67
CA PRO A 68 -11.01 -7.71 7.78
C PRO A 68 -11.85 -7.13 6.62
N GLU A 69 -12.52 -6.01 6.85
CA GLU A 69 -13.34 -5.32 5.85
C GLU A 69 -12.51 -4.62 4.76
N ILE A 70 -11.22 -4.39 5.01
CA ILE A 70 -10.28 -3.78 4.05
C ILE A 70 -9.51 -4.88 3.32
N LEU A 71 -8.51 -5.49 3.98
CA LEU A 71 -7.73 -6.62 3.42
C LEU A 71 -7.51 -7.75 4.42
N GLY A 72 -7.72 -7.52 5.72
CA GLY A 72 -7.48 -8.53 6.76
C GLY A 72 -6.02 -8.97 6.86
N LEU A 73 -5.06 -8.11 6.52
CA LEU A 73 -3.63 -8.46 6.56
C LEU A 73 -3.19 -8.76 7.99
N SER A 74 -2.35 -9.79 8.15
CA SER A 74 -1.71 -10.07 9.43
C SER A 74 -0.70 -8.98 9.79
N ASP A 75 -0.39 -8.89 11.10
CA ASP A 75 0.70 -8.02 11.56
C ASP A 75 2.05 -8.35 10.90
N ALA A 76 2.30 -9.63 10.60
CA ALA A 76 3.49 -10.07 9.88
C ALA A 76 3.55 -9.50 8.45
N GLN A 77 2.43 -9.48 7.72
CA GLN A 77 2.36 -8.94 6.37
C GLN A 77 2.62 -7.43 6.32
N ILE A 78 2.29 -6.68 7.37
CA ILE A 78 2.55 -5.23 7.42
C ILE A 78 3.81 -4.85 8.22
N ALA A 79 4.46 -5.82 8.88
CA ALA A 79 5.61 -5.57 9.76
C ALA A 79 6.76 -4.87 9.04
N ARG A 80 7.07 -5.31 7.82
CA ARG A 80 8.13 -4.72 6.99
C ARG A 80 7.85 -3.25 6.68
N SER A 81 6.63 -2.92 6.26
CA SER A 81 6.23 -1.53 6.03
C SER A 81 6.29 -0.69 7.31
N LYS A 82 5.87 -1.24 8.46
CA LYS A 82 5.99 -0.57 9.77
C LYS A 82 7.46 -0.30 10.15
N GLU A 83 8.34 -1.26 9.90
CA GLU A 83 9.79 -1.13 10.15
C GLU A 83 10.41 -0.02 9.29
N PHE A 84 10.13 -0.01 7.99
CA PHE A 84 10.64 1.03 7.09
C PHE A 84 10.12 2.42 7.46
N PHE A 85 8.86 2.55 7.87
CA PHE A 85 8.34 3.80 8.40
C PHE A 85 9.07 4.24 9.68
N LYS A 86 9.39 3.31 10.59
CA LYS A 86 10.15 3.63 11.80
C LYS A 86 11.57 4.12 11.48
N ASN A 87 12.21 3.51 10.48
CA ASN A 87 13.59 3.82 10.12
C ASN A 87 13.73 5.08 9.26
N PHE A 88 12.76 5.36 8.38
CA PHE A 88 12.88 6.41 7.36
C PHE A 88 11.72 7.42 7.32
N GLY A 89 10.64 7.19 8.08
CA GLY A 89 9.44 8.01 8.05
C GLY A 89 8.66 7.89 6.73
N ASN A 90 7.80 8.88 6.47
CA ASN A 90 7.14 9.01 5.17
C ASN A 90 8.03 9.82 4.22
N MET A 91 8.65 9.17 3.25
CA MET A 91 9.46 9.82 2.22
C MET A 91 8.66 10.19 0.96
N SER A 92 7.33 10.21 1.01
CA SER A 92 6.44 10.39 -0.14
C SER A 92 6.47 9.17 -1.08
N SER A 93 6.50 9.37 -2.39
CA SER A 93 6.41 8.29 -3.38
C SER A 93 7.45 7.16 -3.26
N PRO A 94 8.71 7.38 -2.81
CA PRO A 94 9.69 6.30 -2.66
C PRO A 94 9.38 5.33 -1.50
N SER A 95 8.53 5.70 -0.55
CA SER A 95 8.22 4.92 0.65
C SER A 95 7.86 3.47 0.33
N CYS A 96 6.91 3.23 -0.59
CA CYS A 96 6.57 1.87 -0.99
C CYS A 96 7.74 1.18 -1.72
N PHE A 97 8.49 1.89 -2.56
CA PHE A 97 9.59 1.29 -3.31
C PHE A 97 10.77 0.84 -2.44
N LEU A 98 10.99 1.45 -1.27
CA LEU A 98 12.00 0.95 -0.34
C LEU A 98 11.62 -0.39 0.27
N VAL A 99 10.33 -0.57 0.61
CA VAL A 99 9.83 -1.86 1.09
C VAL A 99 9.86 -2.90 -0.03
N PHE A 100 9.49 -2.50 -1.24
CA PHE A 100 9.58 -3.36 -2.42
C PHE A 100 11.03 -3.82 -2.66
N ASP A 101 11.99 -2.90 -2.72
CA ASP A 101 13.42 -3.17 -2.91
C ASP A 101 13.98 -4.09 -1.82
N SER A 102 13.48 -3.99 -0.59
CA SER A 102 13.97 -4.83 0.50
C SER A 102 13.60 -6.32 0.35
N PHE A 103 12.53 -6.67 -0.39
CA PHE A 103 12.25 -8.07 -0.72
C PHE A 103 13.31 -8.67 -1.65
N PHE A 104 13.93 -7.85 -2.51
CA PHE A 104 14.96 -8.31 -3.46
C PHE A 104 16.37 -8.38 -2.88
N LYS A 105 16.58 -7.81 -1.70
CA LYS A 105 17.88 -7.84 -1.01
C LYS A 105 18.06 -9.03 -0.09
N GLU A 106 17.00 -9.79 0.16
CA GLU A 106 17.06 -11.00 0.97
C GLU A 106 17.64 -12.16 0.16
N GLU A 107 18.67 -12.82 0.68
CA GLU A 107 19.13 -14.09 0.13
C GLU A 107 17.99 -15.10 0.25
N CYS A 108 17.49 -15.60 -0.89
CA CYS A 108 16.32 -16.45 -0.82
C CYS A 108 16.40 -17.59 -1.83
N GLN A 109 16.70 -18.77 -1.29
CA GLN A 109 16.33 -20.04 -1.90
C GLN A 109 14.80 -20.16 -1.81
N ASP A 110 14.14 -20.64 -2.88
CA ASP A 110 12.68 -20.84 -3.00
C ASP A 110 11.78 -19.58 -3.05
N GLN A 111 12.13 -18.61 -3.88
CA GLN A 111 11.23 -17.50 -4.23
C GLN A 111 10.34 -17.79 -5.44
N LEU A 112 10.68 -18.77 -6.28
CA LEU A 112 10.01 -19.02 -7.55
C LEU A 112 8.49 -19.18 -7.38
N GLY A 113 7.72 -18.40 -8.14
CA GLY A 113 6.25 -18.43 -8.10
C GLY A 113 5.62 -17.64 -6.94
N LYS A 114 6.42 -17.07 -6.03
CA LYS A 114 5.89 -16.20 -4.96
C LYS A 114 5.28 -14.95 -5.56
N LEU A 115 4.11 -14.56 -5.04
CA LEU A 115 3.41 -13.35 -5.44
C LEU A 115 3.63 -12.23 -4.43
N GLY A 116 3.82 -11.03 -4.95
CA GLY A 116 3.92 -9.81 -4.17
C GLY A 116 3.11 -8.67 -4.77
N MET A 117 2.80 -7.68 -3.96
CA MET A 117 2.06 -6.50 -4.36
C MET A 117 2.65 -5.22 -3.79
N VAL A 118 2.77 -4.20 -4.63
CA VAL A 118 3.09 -2.83 -4.25
C VAL A 118 1.79 -2.02 -4.26
N VAL A 119 1.53 -1.25 -3.21
CA VAL A 119 0.35 -0.40 -3.06
C VAL A 119 0.79 1.02 -2.67
N SER A 120 0.31 2.03 -3.39
CA SER A 120 0.66 3.43 -3.11
C SER A 120 -0.49 4.39 -3.38
N PHE A 121 -0.42 5.57 -2.75
CA PHE A 121 -1.43 6.62 -2.85
C PHE A 121 -0.85 8.01 -2.53
N GLY A 122 -1.50 9.08 -3.00
CA GLY A 122 -1.01 10.45 -2.81
C GLY A 122 -2.05 11.55 -3.07
N ALA A 123 -1.59 12.80 -3.22
CA ALA A 123 -2.45 13.99 -3.34
C ALA A 123 -3.40 13.95 -4.56
N GLY A 124 -4.59 14.54 -4.47
CA GLY A 124 -5.67 14.41 -5.46
C GLY A 124 -6.39 13.05 -5.44
N LEU A 125 -5.95 12.18 -4.53
CA LEU A 125 -6.10 10.72 -4.48
C LEU A 125 -5.70 10.02 -5.79
N TYR A 126 -4.42 10.16 -6.16
CA TYR A 126 -3.77 9.18 -7.03
C TYR A 126 -3.58 7.87 -6.26
N GLN A 127 -3.84 6.75 -6.93
CA GLN A 127 -3.84 5.42 -6.35
C GLN A 127 -3.13 4.46 -7.30
N PHE A 128 -2.36 3.54 -6.77
CA PHE A 128 -1.53 2.63 -7.55
C PHE A 128 -1.46 1.25 -6.89
N SER A 129 -1.59 0.21 -7.71
CA SER A 129 -1.25 -1.16 -7.35
C SER A 129 -0.39 -1.78 -8.44
N LEU A 130 0.56 -2.63 -8.04
CA LEU A 130 1.37 -3.45 -8.94
C LEU A 130 1.45 -4.86 -8.35
N LEU A 131 1.02 -5.85 -9.13
CA LEU A 131 1.17 -7.27 -8.82
C LEU A 131 2.42 -7.80 -9.53
N TYR A 132 3.25 -8.54 -8.82
CA TYR A 132 4.43 -9.21 -9.38
C TYR A 132 4.51 -10.66 -8.92
N CYS A 133 5.24 -11.46 -9.71
CA CYS A 133 5.54 -12.85 -9.43
C CYS A 133 7.04 -13.04 -9.60
N TRP A 134 7.66 -13.76 -8.67
CA TRP A 134 9.05 -14.18 -8.78
C TRP A 134 9.21 -15.26 -9.86
N THR A 135 10.17 -15.06 -10.77
CA THR A 135 10.45 -15.91 -11.94
C THR A 135 11.87 -16.43 -11.96
#